data_AF-A0A1U7EYF3-F1
#
_entry.id   AF-A0A1U7EYF3-F1
#
_cell.length_a   1.000
_cell.length_b   1.000
_cell.length_c   1.000
_cell.angle_alpha   90.00
_cell.angle_beta   90.00
_cell.angle_gamma   90.00
#
_symmetry.space_group_name_H-M   'P 1'
#
loop_
_entity.id
_entity.type
_entity.pdbx_description
1 polymer ?
#
loop_
_entity_poly.entity_id
_entity_poly.type
_entity_poly.pdbx_seq_one_letter_code
_entity_poly.pdbx_strand_id
1 'polypeptide(L)'
;MTTLLFIGGLGPMEIALIAGVLVLLFGASKLPELARSMGTATGEFQKGREEVEQELQEMRDGESTTGDETVDDDEADIKSASDAASEPDVETEPETESETEPETDPDGSSA
;
A
#
# COMPACT_ATOMS: atom_id res chain seq x y z
N MET A 1 -13.97 17.52 -18.16
CA MET A 1 -13.30 16.51 -19.00
C MET A 1 -12.37 15.74 -18.09
N THR A 2 -12.62 14.45 -17.92
CA THR A 2 -11.90 13.57 -17.00
C THR A 2 -10.50 13.30 -17.57
N THR A 3 -9.51 14.05 -17.11
CA THR A 3 -8.11 13.80 -17.45
C THR A 3 -7.71 12.44 -16.88
N LEU A 4 -7.33 11.52 -17.77
CA LEU A 4 -6.86 10.20 -17.39
C LEU A 4 -5.58 10.33 -16.55
N LEU A 5 -5.67 9.79 -15.33
CA LEU A 5 -4.70 9.83 -14.24
C LEU A 5 -3.52 8.88 -14.51
N PHE A 6 -2.89 8.96 -15.69
CA PHE A 6 -1.75 8.11 -16.07
C PHE A 6 -0.39 8.83 -16.01
N ILE A 7 -0.37 10.15 -15.73
CA ILE A 7 0.88 10.94 -15.72
C ILE A 7 1.59 10.96 -14.35
N GLY A 8 0.99 10.42 -13.28
CA GLY A 8 1.55 10.46 -11.92
C GLY A 8 1.60 9.14 -11.15
N GLY A 9 1.22 8.03 -11.77
CA GLY A 9 1.02 6.73 -11.09
C GLY A 9 -0.46 6.42 -10.85
N LEU A 10 -0.74 5.14 -10.59
CA LEU A 10 -2.09 4.66 -10.32
C LEU A 10 -2.50 5.06 -8.90
N GLY A 11 -3.52 5.91 -8.78
CA GLY A 11 -4.10 6.26 -7.49
C GLY A 11 -4.96 5.12 -6.93
N PRO A 12 -5.34 5.20 -5.65
CA PRO A 12 -6.18 4.18 -5.00
C PRO A 12 -7.55 4.04 -5.67
N MET A 13 -8.09 5.13 -6.25
CA MET A 13 -9.37 5.10 -6.97
C MET A 13 -9.23 4.31 -8.27
N GLU A 14 -8.18 4.54 -9.06
CA GLU A 14 -7.91 3.81 -10.29
C GLU A 14 -7.71 2.32 -10.03
N ILE A 15 -6.94 1.99 -8.98
CA ILE A 15 -6.74 0.59 -8.56
C ILE A 15 -8.07 -0.05 -8.16
N ALA A 16 -8.91 0.65 -7.39
CA ALA A 16 -10.23 0.15 -7.01
C ALA A 16 -11.14 -0.07 -8.23
N LEU A 17 -11.08 0.80 -9.24
CA LEU A 17 -11.87 0.67 -10.47
C LEU A 17 -11.39 -0.52 -11.31
N ILE A 18 -10.08 -0.69 -11.49
CA ILE A 18 -9.50 -1.84 -12.18
C ILE A 18 -9.82 -3.14 -11.45
N ALA A 19 -9.62 -3.17 -10.12
CA ALA A 19 -9.98 -4.31 -9.28
C ALA A 19 -11.48 -4.63 -9.39
N GLY A 20 -12.33 -3.59 -9.41
CA GLY A 20 -13.76 -3.72 -9.66
C GLY A 20 -14.05 -4.43 -10.99
N VAL A 21 -13.46 -3.98 -12.10
CA VAL A 21 -13.63 -4.61 -13.42
C VAL A 21 -13.17 -6.08 -13.38
N LEU A 22 -12.03 -6.39 -12.75
CA LEU A 22 -11.56 -7.76 -12.59
C LEU A 22 -12.52 -8.62 -11.77
N VAL A 23 -13.08 -8.07 -10.69
CA VAL A 23 -14.12 -8.74 -9.88
C VAL A 23 -15.41 -8.95 -10.68
N LEU A 24 -15.79 -8.05 -11.58
CA LEU A 24 -16.95 -8.23 -12.46
C LEU A 24 -16.72 -9.34 -13.50
N LEU A 25 -15.50 -9.46 -14.03
CA LEU A 25 -15.16 -10.47 -15.04
C LEU A 25 -14.97 -11.87 -14.44
N PHE A 26 -14.24 -11.94 -13.31
CA PHE A 26 -13.84 -13.21 -12.70
C PHE A 26 -14.69 -13.58 -11.48
N GLY A 27 -15.33 -12.62 -10.82
CA GLY A 27 -16.07 -12.80 -9.58
C GLY A 27 -15.22 -12.52 -8.33
N ALA A 28 -15.87 -12.02 -7.27
CA ALA A 28 -15.21 -11.67 -6.00
C ALA A 28 -14.55 -12.87 -5.30
N SER A 29 -15.03 -14.09 -5.58
CA SER A 29 -14.47 -15.32 -5.01
C SER A 29 -13.26 -15.84 -5.77
N LYS A 30 -13.07 -15.49 -7.05
CA LYS A 30 -12.02 -16.08 -7.89
C LYS A 30 -10.65 -15.46 -7.68
N LEU A 31 -10.57 -14.15 -7.48
CA LEU A 31 -9.31 -13.47 -7.13
C LEU A 31 -8.66 -14.02 -5.85
N PRO A 32 -9.35 -14.14 -4.70
CA PRO A 32 -8.74 -14.68 -3.49
C PRO A 32 -8.44 -16.18 -3.59
N GLU A 33 -9.25 -16.95 -4.33
CA GLU A 33 -8.99 -18.37 -4.59
C GLU A 33 -7.71 -18.56 -5.40
N LEU A 34 -7.52 -17.77 -6.48
CA LEU A 34 -6.31 -17.78 -7.30
C LEU A 34 -5.08 -17.35 -6.50
N ALA A 35 -5.19 -16.27 -5.71
CA ALA A 35 -4.11 -15.79 -4.88
C ALA A 35 -3.66 -16.85 -3.86
N ARG A 36 -4.61 -17.55 -3.22
CA ARG A 36 -4.31 -18.64 -2.29
C ARG A 36 -3.62 -19.80 -2.99
N SER A 37 -4.16 -20.31 -4.10
CA SER A 37 -3.54 -21.44 -4.80
C SER A 37 -2.15 -21.11 -5.35
N MET A 38 -1.98 -19.90 -5.90
CA MET A 38 -0.70 -19.43 -6.42
C MET A 38 0.31 -19.20 -5.29
N GLY A 39 -0.13 -18.66 -4.16
CA GLY A 39 0.69 -18.46 -2.97
C GLY A 39 1.17 -19.78 -2.37
N THR A 40 0.28 -20.76 -2.23
CA THR A 40 0.65 -22.11 -1.77
C THR A 40 1.65 -22.76 -2.73
N ALA A 41 1.38 -22.73 -4.05
CA ALA A 41 2.29 -23.31 -5.04
C ALA A 41 3.68 -22.65 -5.01
N THR A 42 3.73 -21.31 -4.88
CA THR A 42 5.00 -20.58 -4.80
C THR A 42 5.74 -20.88 -3.50
N GLY A 43 5.03 -20.97 -2.36
CA GLY A 43 5.62 -21.29 -1.06
C GLY A 43 6.20 -22.71 -1.01
N GLU A 44 5.46 -23.71 -1.49
CA GLU A 44 5.94 -25.09 -1.57
C GLU A 44 7.12 -25.22 -2.55
N PHE A 45 7.08 -24.49 -3.66
CA PHE A 45 8.19 -24.44 -4.61
C PHE A 45 9.45 -23.84 -3.99
N GLN A 46 9.32 -22.74 -3.23
CA GLN A 46 10.48 -22.11 -2.59
C GLN A 46 11.10 -23.01 -1.52
N LYS A 47 10.26 -23.70 -0.73
CA LYS A 47 10.72 -24.68 0.25
C LYS A 47 11.44 -25.86 -0.40
N GLY A 48 10.88 -26.43 -1.47
CA GLY A 48 11.51 -27.52 -2.20
C GLY A 48 12.84 -27.10 -2.85
N ARG A 49 12.97 -25.84 -3.27
CA ARG A 49 14.25 -25.30 -3.78
C ARG A 49 15.31 -25.21 -2.69
N GLU A 50 14.94 -24.74 -1.50
CA GLU A 50 15.84 -24.63 -0.36
C GLU A 50 16.32 -26.00 0.12
N GLU A 51 15.42 -26.99 0.20
CA GLU A 51 15.78 -28.39 0.52
C GLU A 51 16.79 -28.95 -0.50
N VAL A 52 16.57 -28.72 -1.80
CA VAL A 52 17.48 -29.16 -2.86
C VAL A 52 18.83 -28.43 -2.80
N GLU A 53 18.84 -27.13 -2.53
CA GLU A 53 20.07 -26.36 -2.37
C GLU A 53 20.89 -26.85 -1.16
N GLN A 54 20.22 -27.15 -0.04
CA GLN A 54 20.84 -27.72 1.16
C GLN A 54 21.38 -29.12 0.92
N GLU A 55 20.62 -30.01 0.27
CA GLU A 55 21.09 -31.35 -0.11
C GLU A 55 22.31 -31.28 -1.05
N LEU A 56 22.29 -30.37 -2.04
CA LEU A 56 23.44 -30.16 -2.94
C LEU A 56 24.67 -29.63 -2.20
N GLN A 57 24.47 -28.78 -1.20
CA GLN A 57 25.54 -28.26 -0.37
C GLN A 57 26.13 -29.34 0.54
N GLU A 58 25.29 -30.14 1.20
CA GLU A 58 25.72 -31.30 1.99
C GLU A 58 26.48 -32.34 1.14
N MET A 59 26.05 -32.60 -0.10
CA MET A 59 26.76 -33.46 -1.04
C MET A 59 28.10 -32.87 -1.48
N ARG A 60 28.19 -31.54 -1.61
CA ARG A 60 29.41 -30.83 -2.01
C ARG A 60 30.42 -30.73 -0.86
N ASP A 61 29.94 -30.55 0.36
CA ASP A 61 30.75 -30.41 1.57
C ASP A 61 31.13 -31.77 2.18
N GLY A 62 30.46 -32.87 1.76
CA GLY A 62 30.85 -34.25 2.06
C GLY A 62 32.23 -34.69 1.51
N GLU A 63 32.88 -33.89 0.66
CA GLU A 63 34.27 -34.06 0.18
C GLU A 63 35.27 -33.13 0.91
N SER A 64 34.85 -32.19 1.77
CA SER A 64 35.79 -31.29 2.46
C SER A 64 35.29 -30.80 3.82
N THR A 65 36.00 -31.24 4.86
CA THR A 65 35.84 -30.82 6.26
C THR A 65 35.96 -29.29 6.45
N THR A 66 35.02 -28.74 7.23
CA THR A 66 35.01 -27.45 7.97
C THR A 66 34.43 -26.19 7.29
N GLY A 67 33.26 -25.78 7.79
CA GLY A 67 33.01 -24.43 8.34
C GLY A 67 32.30 -23.40 7.45
N ASP A 68 31.09 -22.98 7.85
CA ASP A 68 30.70 -21.56 7.99
C ASP A 68 29.35 -21.44 8.73
N GLU A 69 29.37 -20.86 9.92
CA GLU A 69 28.19 -20.23 10.54
C GLU A 69 28.16 -18.78 10.07
N THR A 70 27.09 -18.35 9.38
CA THR A 70 26.45 -17.03 9.46
C THR A 70 25.09 -17.18 8.75
N VAL A 71 23.95 -16.70 9.24
CA VAL A 71 23.59 -15.28 9.37
C VAL A 71 22.54 -15.13 10.47
N ASP A 72 22.89 -14.35 11.50
CA ASP A 72 21.98 -13.56 12.31
C ASP A 72 21.10 -12.67 11.41
N ASP A 73 19.77 -12.72 11.57
CA ASP A 73 18.92 -11.59 11.19
C ASP A 73 17.97 -11.28 12.35
N ASP A 74 18.34 -10.19 13.01
CA ASP A 74 17.73 -9.51 14.15
C ASP A 74 16.22 -9.27 14.05
N GLU A 75 15.62 -9.19 15.24
CA GLU A 75 14.32 -8.58 15.49
C GLU A 75 14.14 -7.22 14.78
N ALA A 76 13.05 -7.09 14.03
CA ALA A 76 12.43 -5.80 13.76
C ALA A 76 11.00 -5.79 14.34
N ASP A 77 10.95 -5.44 15.62
CA ASP A 77 10.01 -4.50 16.24
C ASP A 77 8.72 -4.17 15.44
N ILE A 78 7.61 -4.85 15.76
CA ILE A 78 6.26 -4.39 15.43
C ILE A 78 5.38 -4.44 16.68
N LYS A 79 5.66 -3.56 17.65
CA LYS A 79 4.66 -3.14 18.64
C LYS A 79 4.79 -1.66 18.93
N SER A 80 4.47 -0.83 17.95
CA SER A 80 4.16 0.57 18.19
C SER A 80 3.06 1.06 17.26
N ALA A 81 2.12 1.81 17.85
CA ALA A 81 0.83 2.29 17.33
C ALA A 81 -0.31 1.25 17.44
N SER A 82 -1.42 1.47 18.16
CA SER A 82 -1.93 2.71 18.76
C SER A 82 -3.03 2.31 19.77
N ASP A 83 -2.82 2.62 21.05
CA ASP A 83 -3.89 2.80 22.03
C ASP A 83 -3.65 4.15 22.71
N ALA A 84 -4.74 4.92 22.84
CA ALA A 84 -4.93 6.14 23.62
C ALA A 84 -4.25 7.45 23.17
N ALA A 85 -5.06 8.35 22.58
CA ALA A 85 -5.29 9.68 23.16
C ALA A 85 -6.50 10.39 22.51
N SER A 86 -7.65 10.32 23.20
CA SER A 86 -8.53 11.47 23.49
C SER A 86 -7.69 12.73 23.77
N GLU A 87 -7.98 13.96 23.38
CA GLU A 87 -9.23 14.74 23.22
C GLU A 87 -8.90 16.03 22.42
N PRO A 88 -9.92 16.82 22.00
CA PRO A 88 -9.81 17.95 21.08
C PRO A 88 -9.48 19.27 21.80
N ASP A 89 -8.80 20.20 21.12
CA ASP A 89 -9.03 21.65 21.28
C ASP A 89 -8.19 22.47 20.26
N VAL A 90 -8.44 23.77 20.24
CA VAL A 90 -7.72 24.87 19.55
C VAL A 90 -8.37 25.38 18.25
N GLU A 91 -9.50 26.05 18.49
CA GLU A 91 -9.81 27.39 17.98
C GLU A 91 -8.56 28.29 17.92
N THR A 92 -8.15 28.80 16.75
CA THR A 92 -7.75 30.21 16.54
C THR A 92 -7.57 30.50 15.03
N GLU A 93 -8.35 31.45 14.51
CA GLU A 93 -8.10 32.12 13.23
C GLU A 93 -6.79 32.94 13.28
N PRO A 94 -6.17 33.27 12.12
CA PRO A 94 -6.42 34.63 11.63
C PRO A 94 -6.52 34.78 10.10
N GLU A 95 -7.39 35.75 9.77
CA GLU A 95 -7.54 36.65 8.62
C GLU A 95 -6.52 36.59 7.48
N THR A 96 -6.98 36.78 6.23
CA THR A 96 -6.50 37.84 5.30
C THR A 96 -7.26 37.80 3.97
N GLU A 97 -7.99 38.90 3.73
CA GLU A 97 -8.23 39.63 2.48
C GLU A 97 -8.65 38.87 1.21
N SER A 98 -9.90 39.12 0.80
CA SER A 98 -10.26 39.09 -0.62
C SER A 98 -10.85 40.46 -0.97
N GLU A 99 -10.01 41.31 -1.56
CA GLU A 99 -10.45 42.39 -2.44
C GLU A 99 -11.24 41.78 -3.61
N THR A 100 -12.39 42.35 -3.93
CA THR A 100 -12.88 42.62 -5.30
C THR A 100 -14.12 43.52 -5.17
N GLU A 101 -13.93 44.83 -5.27
CA GLU A 101 -14.97 45.72 -5.83
C GLU A 101 -14.97 45.57 -7.37
N PRO A 102 -15.86 46.19 -8.17
CA PRO A 102 -17.08 46.96 -7.85
C PRO A 102 -18.29 46.57 -8.72
N GLU A 103 -19.52 46.62 -8.20
CA GLU A 103 -20.73 46.69 -9.06
C GLU A 103 -21.62 47.86 -8.63
N THR A 104 -21.36 48.99 -9.28
CA THR A 104 -22.27 50.06 -9.73
C THR A 104 -23.60 50.28 -9.01
N ASP A 105 -23.75 51.48 -8.43
CA ASP A 105 -25.00 52.23 -8.27
C ASP A 105 -25.90 52.10 -9.52
N PRO A 106 -27.22 51.94 -9.36
CA PRO A 106 -28.02 53.15 -9.27
C PRO A 106 -29.28 53.06 -8.40
N ASP A 107 -29.70 54.24 -7.96
CA ASP A 107 -31.10 54.63 -7.78
C ASP A 107 -31.76 54.25 -6.45
N GLY A 108 -32.32 55.29 -5.81
CA GLY A 108 -33.61 55.10 -5.14
C GLY A 108 -33.67 55.51 -3.67
N SER A 109 -33.98 56.79 -3.48
CA SER A 109 -35.17 57.20 -2.73
C SER A 109 -35.21 57.05 -1.19
N SER A 110 -35.55 58.19 -0.57
CA SER A 110 -36.37 58.36 0.66
C SER A 110 -35.74 57.85 1.97
N ALA A 111 -35.69 58.59 3.08
CA ALA A 111 -36.55 59.67 3.60
C ALA A 111 -35.78 60.52 4.62
#